data_AF-A0A395JBJ8-F1
#
_entry.id   AF-A0A395JBJ8-F1
#
_cell.length_a   1.000
_cell.length_b   1.000
_cell.length_c   1.000
_cell.angle_alpha   90.00
_cell.angle_beta   90.00
_cell.angle_gamma   90.00
#
_symmetry.space_group_name_H-M   'P 1'
#
loop_
_entity.id
_entity.type
_entity.pdbx_description
1 polymer ?
#
loop_
_entity_poly.entity_id
_entity_poly.type
_entity_poly.pdbx_seq_one_letter_code
_entity_poly.pdbx_strand_id
1 'polypeptide(L)'
;MQPTDVYGGGKIIPPASFKVNEFPLTVQIRRSISIVIDPGYSSIRAGFAGEDTPKSFINSHYGVRDGESFYGDNAIHNPSANLEIRNPMNKDGIVEDWDTAEQLWKYAITSRLTSFKQADPRTMD
;
A
#
# COMPACT_ATOMS: atom_id res chain seq x y z
N MET A 1 -52.31 -43.98 -25.40
CA MET A 1 -50.92 -43.44 -25.50
C MET A 1 -50.09 -44.22 -24.49
N GLN A 2 -49.17 -45.06 -24.95
CA GLN A 2 -48.11 -45.70 -24.11
C GLN A 2 -46.91 -44.72 -24.04
N PRO A 3 -45.87 -44.83 -23.17
CA PRO A 3 -45.48 -45.95 -22.28
C PRO A 3 -44.86 -45.59 -20.87
N THR A 4 -44.78 -46.65 -20.04
CA THR A 4 -43.85 -47.09 -18.96
C THR A 4 -42.72 -46.24 -18.34
N ASP A 5 -42.62 -46.37 -16.99
CA ASP A 5 -41.48 -46.57 -16.06
C ASP A 5 -40.13 -45.85 -16.23
N VAL A 6 -39.61 -45.21 -15.16
CA VAL A 6 -38.28 -45.51 -14.53
C VAL A 6 -38.21 -44.99 -13.07
N TYR A 7 -37.96 -45.93 -12.15
CA TYR A 7 -37.36 -45.89 -10.81
C TYR A 7 -36.66 -44.63 -10.28
N GLY A 8 -36.79 -44.42 -8.95
CA GLY A 8 -35.76 -43.74 -8.16
C GLY A 8 -36.17 -43.43 -6.72
N GLY A 9 -36.10 -44.43 -5.82
CA GLY A 9 -36.18 -44.23 -4.37
C GLY A 9 -35.00 -43.39 -3.86
N GLY A 10 -35.13 -42.06 -3.91
CA GLY A 10 -34.18 -41.13 -3.34
C GLY A 10 -34.43 -40.95 -1.85
N LYS A 11 -33.50 -41.45 -1.03
CA LYS A 11 -33.44 -41.16 0.40
C LYS A 11 -33.31 -39.64 0.57
N ILE A 12 -34.30 -39.00 1.20
CA ILE A 12 -34.17 -37.58 1.58
C ILE A 12 -33.06 -37.52 2.64
N ILE A 13 -31.89 -37.04 2.24
CA ILE A 13 -30.79 -36.75 3.17
C ILE A 13 -31.18 -35.42 3.81
N PRO A 14 -31.43 -35.35 5.14
CA PRO A 14 -31.63 -34.06 5.78
C PRO A 14 -30.35 -33.23 5.58
N PRO A 15 -30.46 -31.91 5.37
CA PRO A 15 -29.27 -31.07 5.29
C PRO A 15 -28.46 -31.30 6.57
N ALA A 16 -27.17 -31.57 6.40
CA ALA A 16 -26.25 -31.75 7.51
C ALA A 16 -26.48 -30.59 8.48
N SER A 17 -26.93 -30.91 9.70
CA SER A 17 -27.11 -29.94 10.76
C SER A 17 -25.77 -29.24 10.98
N PHE A 18 -25.65 -28.02 10.48
CA PHE A 18 -24.49 -27.16 10.71
C PHE A 18 -24.44 -26.85 12.19
N LYS A 19 -23.55 -27.53 12.92
CA LYS A 19 -23.34 -27.28 14.33
C LYS A 19 -22.62 -25.94 14.48
N VAL A 20 -23.38 -24.93 14.86
CA VAL A 20 -22.90 -23.55 15.12
C VAL A 20 -21.82 -23.48 16.22
N ASN A 21 -21.58 -24.57 16.95
CA ASN A 21 -20.79 -24.56 18.19
C ASN A 21 -19.40 -25.21 18.09
N GLU A 22 -18.87 -25.49 16.88
CA GLU A 22 -17.52 -26.09 16.72
C GLU A 22 -16.46 -25.12 16.17
N PHE A 23 -16.81 -23.85 15.90
CA PHE A 23 -15.80 -22.84 15.57
C PHE A 23 -15.31 -22.17 16.85
N PRO A 24 -13.99 -22.17 17.14
CA PRO A 24 -13.48 -21.37 18.24
C PRO A 24 -13.88 -19.91 18.01
N LEU A 25 -14.56 -19.30 18.99
CA LEU A 25 -15.11 -17.93 18.96
C LEU A 25 -14.05 -16.82 18.87
N THR A 26 -12.81 -17.16 18.56
CA THR A 26 -11.80 -16.18 18.22
C THR A 26 -11.95 -15.84 16.74
N VAL A 27 -12.81 -14.86 16.44
CA VAL A 27 -12.68 -14.11 15.19
C VAL A 27 -11.27 -13.53 15.20
N GLN A 28 -10.35 -14.18 14.49
CA GLN A 28 -8.99 -13.72 14.37
C GLN A 28 -9.00 -12.57 13.38
N ILE A 29 -9.37 -11.38 13.87
CA ILE A 29 -9.29 -10.14 13.11
C ILE A 29 -7.82 -9.95 12.77
N ARG A 30 -7.42 -10.35 11.57
CA ARG A 30 -6.12 -9.97 11.02
C ARG A 30 -6.20 -8.48 10.77
N ARG A 31 -5.55 -7.70 11.64
CA ARG A 31 -5.27 -6.30 11.33
C ARG A 31 -4.32 -6.30 10.14
N SER A 32 -4.81 -5.94 8.98
CA SER A 32 -3.99 -5.64 7.82
C SER A 32 -3.41 -4.24 8.00
N ILE A 33 -2.10 -4.14 8.20
CA ILE A 33 -1.41 -2.85 8.08
C ILE A 33 -1.27 -2.56 6.59
N SER A 34 -1.77 -1.40 6.17
CA SER A 34 -1.63 -0.94 4.79
C SER A 34 -0.86 0.35 4.76
N ILE A 35 -0.01 0.48 3.75
CA ILE A 35 0.72 1.71 3.44
C ILE A 35 -0.08 2.43 2.37
N VAL A 36 -0.33 3.71 2.59
CA VAL A 36 -0.91 4.62 1.61
C VAL A 36 0.23 5.46 1.05
N ILE A 37 0.31 5.54 -0.27
CA ILE A 37 1.23 6.42 -1.00
C ILE A 37 0.38 7.24 -1.96
N ASP A 38 0.54 8.55 -1.89
CA ASP A 38 -0.09 9.53 -2.77
C ASP A 38 1.00 10.29 -3.52
N PRO A 39 1.41 9.81 -4.71
CA PRO A 39 2.43 10.45 -5.53
C PRO A 39 1.82 11.55 -6.41
N GLY A 40 1.87 12.79 -5.93
CA GLY A 40 1.47 13.97 -6.70
C GLY A 40 2.63 14.58 -7.49
N TYR A 41 2.32 15.47 -8.43
CA TYR A 41 3.35 16.16 -9.23
C TYR A 41 4.32 17.02 -8.40
N SER A 42 3.81 17.69 -7.36
CA SER A 42 4.63 18.59 -6.52
C SER A 42 5.17 17.91 -5.28
N SER A 43 4.40 16.99 -4.69
CA SER A 43 4.77 16.30 -3.46
C SER A 43 4.27 14.87 -3.42
N ILE A 44 5.01 14.03 -2.69
CA ILE A 44 4.63 12.67 -2.36
C ILE A 44 4.33 12.60 -0.88
N ARG A 45 3.21 11.96 -0.54
CA ARG A 45 2.80 11.68 0.82
C ARG A 45 2.75 10.19 1.05
N ALA A 46 3.28 9.72 2.18
CA ALA A 46 3.20 8.31 2.56
C ALA A 46 2.93 8.14 4.06
N GLY A 47 2.15 7.13 4.42
CA GLY A 47 1.74 6.87 5.80
C GLY A 47 1.00 5.54 5.96
N PHE A 48 0.63 5.17 7.18
CA PHE A 48 -0.22 4.01 7.40
C PHE A 48 -1.70 4.40 7.27
N ALA A 49 -2.52 3.51 6.71
CA ALA A 49 -3.95 3.78 6.62
C ALA A 49 -4.59 3.90 8.01
N GLY A 50 -5.48 4.88 8.16
CA GLY A 50 -6.17 5.18 9.42
C GLY A 50 -5.43 6.14 10.34
N GLU A 51 -4.27 6.67 9.95
CA GLU A 51 -3.62 7.78 10.64
C GLU A 51 -4.12 9.13 10.13
N ASP A 52 -4.17 10.14 11.01
CA ASP A 52 -4.67 11.49 10.67
C ASP A 52 -3.71 12.29 9.78
N THR A 53 -2.41 12.02 9.86
CA THR A 53 -1.37 12.74 9.11
C THR A 53 -0.40 11.78 8.43
N PRO A 54 0.11 12.12 7.23
CA PRO A 54 1.12 11.30 6.59
C PRO A 54 2.40 11.31 7.44
N LYS A 55 3.07 10.16 7.51
CA LYS A 55 4.38 10.04 8.20
C LYS A 55 5.51 10.65 7.40
N SER A 56 5.34 10.73 6.09
CA SER A 56 6.31 11.28 5.16
C SER A 56 5.61 12.24 4.20
N PHE A 57 6.21 13.41 4.04
CA PHE A 57 5.84 14.43 3.07
C PHE A 57 7.14 14.90 2.45
N ILE A 58 7.35 14.65 1.15
CA ILE A 58 8.57 15.01 0.43
C ILE A 58 8.24 15.67 -0.89
N ASN A 59 9.19 16.43 -1.44
CA ASN A 59 9.10 16.92 -2.81
C ASN A 59 9.14 15.76 -3.83
N SER A 60 8.32 15.83 -4.89
CA SER A 60 8.37 14.91 -6.03
C SER A 60 9.52 15.17 -7.00
N HIS A 61 10.22 16.29 -6.79
CA HIS A 61 11.42 16.64 -7.52
C HIS A 61 12.64 16.07 -6.83
N TYR A 62 13.62 15.66 -7.63
CA TYR A 62 14.86 15.07 -7.17
C TYR A 62 16.05 15.79 -7.83
N GLY A 63 17.20 15.72 -7.19
CA GLY A 63 18.45 16.27 -7.71
C GLY A 63 19.21 15.24 -8.51
N VAL A 64 19.83 15.64 -9.62
CA VAL A 64 20.80 14.84 -10.37
C VAL A 64 22.11 15.59 -10.42
N ARG A 65 23.21 14.93 -10.05
CA ARG A 65 24.57 15.48 -10.12
C ARG A 65 25.54 14.37 -10.45
N ASP A 66 26.37 14.59 -11.47
CA ASP A 66 27.37 13.63 -11.95
C ASP A 66 26.79 12.23 -12.27
N GLY A 67 25.53 12.18 -12.71
CA GLY A 67 24.80 10.94 -13.01
C GLY A 67 24.16 10.25 -11.80
N GLU A 68 24.35 10.77 -10.59
CA GLU A 68 23.77 10.24 -9.36
C GLU A 68 22.48 11.00 -9.00
N SER A 69 21.47 10.27 -8.50
CA SER A 69 20.18 10.83 -8.09
C SER A 69 20.08 10.98 -6.58
N PHE A 70 19.59 12.13 -6.13
CA PHE A 70 19.46 12.50 -4.73
C PHE A 70 18.00 12.85 -4.41
N TYR A 71 17.43 12.20 -3.40
CA TYR A 71 16.01 12.32 -3.04
C TYR A 71 15.80 13.08 -1.72
N GLY A 72 14.64 13.72 -1.61
CA GLY A 72 14.21 14.47 -0.43
C GLY A 72 14.65 15.93 -0.41
N ASP A 73 14.05 16.71 0.49
CA ASP A 73 14.15 18.18 0.47
C ASP A 73 15.61 18.67 0.64
N ASN A 74 16.40 18.01 1.48
CA ASN A 74 17.81 18.37 1.69
C ASN A 74 18.67 18.20 0.42
N ALA A 75 18.27 17.33 -0.52
CA ALA A 75 19.00 17.08 -1.74
C ALA A 75 18.89 18.24 -2.75
N ILE A 76 17.78 18.97 -2.72
CA ILE A 76 17.43 20.00 -3.72
C ILE A 76 17.59 21.42 -3.20
N HIS A 77 17.61 21.64 -1.88
CA HIS A 77 17.69 22.99 -1.29
C HIS A 77 19.10 23.55 -1.19
N ASN A 78 20.15 22.72 -1.35
CA ASN A 78 21.53 23.17 -1.27
C ASN A 78 22.10 23.43 -2.68
N PRO A 79 22.34 24.70 -3.08
CA PRO A 79 22.90 25.00 -4.39
C PRO A 79 24.28 24.38 -4.53
N SER A 80 24.46 23.57 -5.57
CA SER A 80 25.73 22.93 -5.91
C SER A 80 25.98 23.08 -7.41
N ALA A 81 27.26 23.19 -7.79
CA ALA A 81 27.62 23.17 -9.19
C ALA A 81 27.11 21.86 -9.83
N ASN A 82 26.53 21.97 -11.02
CA ASN A 82 26.03 20.83 -11.80
C ASN A 82 24.87 20.04 -11.16
N LEU A 83 24.12 20.65 -10.22
CA LEU A 83 22.87 20.07 -9.73
C LEU A 83 21.71 20.42 -10.67
N GLU A 84 21.12 19.40 -11.29
CA GLU A 84 19.89 19.53 -12.06
C GLU A 84 18.69 19.03 -11.24
N ILE A 85 17.57 19.77 -11.28
CA ILE A 85 16.34 19.35 -10.61
C ILE A 85 15.40 18.75 -11.66
N ARG A 86 14.94 17.52 -11.42
CA ARG A 86 14.08 16.77 -12.33
C ARG A 86 12.85 16.24 -11.61
N ASN A 87 11.87 15.78 -12.38
CA ASN A 87 10.66 15.12 -11.92
C ASN A 87 10.41 13.89 -12.80
N PRO A 88 10.13 12.70 -12.25
CA PRO A 88 9.84 11.52 -13.06
C PRO A 88 8.47 11.59 -13.76
N MET A 89 7.64 12.58 -13.41
CA MET A 89 6.35 12.86 -14.01
C MET A 89 6.38 14.14 -14.85
N ASN A 90 5.58 14.17 -15.90
CA ASN A 90 5.27 15.42 -16.60
C ASN A 90 4.23 16.26 -15.84
N LYS A 91 4.00 17.49 -16.29
CA LYS A 91 3.08 18.46 -15.68
C LYS A 91 1.62 17.99 -15.60
N ASP A 92 1.24 16.97 -16.38
CA ASP A 92 -0.10 16.39 -16.39
C ASP A 92 -0.21 15.23 -15.36
N GLY A 93 0.87 14.95 -14.62
CA GLY A 93 0.94 13.92 -13.58
C GLY A 93 1.20 12.52 -14.13
N ILE A 94 1.60 12.40 -15.41
CA ILE A 94 1.90 11.11 -16.03
C ILE A 94 3.37 10.77 -15.78
N VAL A 95 3.64 9.58 -15.25
CA VAL A 95 5.00 9.06 -15.04
C VAL A 95 5.63 8.73 -16.40
N GLU A 96 6.78 9.35 -16.67
CA GLU A 96 7.59 9.12 -17.88
C GLU A 96 8.88 8.34 -17.58
N ASP A 97 9.38 8.42 -16.34
CA ASP A 97 10.53 7.65 -15.85
C ASP A 97 10.11 6.80 -14.64
N TRP A 98 9.77 5.54 -14.91
CA TRP A 98 9.30 4.59 -13.89
C TRP A 98 10.40 4.10 -12.96
N ASP A 99 11.64 3.98 -13.45
CA ASP A 99 12.78 3.51 -12.66
C ASP A 99 13.13 4.53 -11.57
N THR A 100 13.08 5.82 -11.90
CA THR A 100 13.27 6.90 -10.93
C THR A 100 12.04 7.05 -10.01
N ALA A 101 10.83 6.94 -10.55
CA ALA A 101 9.60 7.02 -9.74
C ALA A 101 9.60 5.96 -8.63
N GLU A 102 9.97 4.71 -8.94
CA GLU A 102 10.05 3.63 -7.94
C GLU A 102 11.04 3.99 -6.81
N GLN A 103 12.23 4.48 -7.16
CA GLN A 103 13.24 4.86 -6.17
C GLN A 103 12.79 6.03 -5.29
N LEU A 104 12.14 7.03 -5.89
CA LEU A 104 11.62 8.18 -5.18
C LEU A 104 10.47 7.78 -4.22
N TRP A 105 9.55 6.92 -4.65
CA TRP A 105 8.49 6.40 -3.78
C TRP A 105 9.05 5.51 -2.66
N LYS A 106 10.04 4.68 -2.97
CA LYS A 106 10.76 3.89 -1.97
C LYS A 106 11.40 4.80 -0.92
N TYR A 107 12.01 5.91 -1.30
CA TYR A 107 12.53 6.91 -0.37
C TYR A 107 11.40 7.54 0.48
N ALA A 108 10.27 7.89 -0.15
CA ALA A 108 9.11 8.44 0.56
C ALA A 108 8.63 7.51 1.68
N ILE A 109 8.59 6.20 1.42
CA ILE A 109 8.22 5.19 2.41
C ILE A 109 9.33 5.06 3.47
N THR A 110 10.57 4.82 3.07
CA THR A 110 11.61 4.34 4.00
C THR A 110 12.21 5.44 4.87
N SER A 111 12.17 6.70 4.42
CA SER A 111 12.78 7.85 5.11
C SER A 111 12.23 8.07 6.53
N ARG A 112 10.97 7.72 6.79
CA ARG A 112 10.29 7.95 8.08
C ARG A 112 9.49 6.76 8.63
N LEU A 113 9.15 5.76 7.80
CA LEU A 113 8.31 4.63 8.26
C LEU A 113 9.10 3.45 8.84
N THR A 114 10.42 3.37 8.64
CA THR A 114 11.22 2.21 9.07
C THR A 114 11.68 2.27 10.53
N SER A 115 11.63 3.45 11.16
CA SER A 115 12.06 3.65 12.55
C SER A 115 10.97 3.32 13.59
N PHE A 116 9.72 3.13 13.17
CA PHE A 116 8.60 2.87 14.07
C PHE A 116 8.09 1.44 13.91
N LYS A 117 8.26 0.64 14.97
CA LYS A 117 7.44 -0.56 15.15
C LYS A 117 6.03 -0.04 15.46
N GLN A 118 5.09 -0.16 14.52
CA GLN A 118 3.69 0.18 14.76
C GLN A 118 3.24 -0.57 16.02
N ALA A 119 3.02 0.13 17.13
CA ALA A 119 2.56 -0.51 18.36
C ALA A 119 1.13 -1.02 18.13
N ASP A 120 0.83 -2.22 18.62
CA ASP A 120 -0.55 -2.72 18.60
C ASP A 120 -1.38 -1.75 19.47
N PRO A 121 -2.46 -1.13 18.95
CA PRO A 121 -3.31 -0.27 19.76
C PRO A 121 -3.99 -0.99 20.94
N ARG A 122 -3.83 -2.31 21.07
CA ARG A 122 -4.22 -3.11 22.24
C ARG A 122 -3.14 -3.22 23.32
N THR A 123 -1.93 -2.74 23.08
CA THR A 123 -0.80 -2.81 24.03
C THR A 123 -0.41 -1.44 24.60
N MET A 124 -1.21 -0.40 24.35
CA MET A 124 -1.10 0.86 25.08
C MET A 124 -2.09 0.77 26.25
N ASP A 125 -1.55 0.82 27.47
CA ASP A 125 -2.28 0.70 28.75
C ASP A 125 -2.97 2.00 29.17
#